data_AF-A0A7C4NHY8-F1
#
_entry.id   AF-A0A7C4NHY8-F1
#
_cell.length_a   1.000
_cell.length_b   1.000
_cell.length_c   1.000
_cell.angle_alpha   90.00
_cell.angle_beta   90.00
_cell.angle_gamma   90.00
#
_symmetry.space_group_name_H-M   'P 1'
#
loop_
_entity.id
_entity.type
_entity.pdbx_description
1 polymer ?
#
loop_
_entity_poly.entity_id
_entity_poly.type
_entity_poly.pdbx_seq_one_letter_code
_entity_poly.pdbx_strand_id
1 'polypeptide(L)'
;VSDQVVHVVVEASLHTPENVEKFKCRYTYRIYGSGDVIIDVDVDPAADLPPSIPRIGLKMTIPGGFEKFTWFGRGPHENYCDRKEGAAVGVYTGTVDEQYVPYIKPQENGNKTDVRWASLTNDSGFGLLIVGMPLIEVSAHHYTIEDFEEAKHTYELKRRDDITLNIDYKQSGLGGGSCGPDTLPQYLVKPEHAHFAVRLRPISPDEVANELSKQIIVDYVR
;
A
#
# COMPACT_ATOMS: atom_id res chain seq x y z
N VAL A 1 9.71 15.24 -18.37
CA VAL A 1 8.36 15.83 -18.45
C VAL A 1 8.52 17.25 -17.92
N SER A 2 8.73 18.26 -18.79
CA SER A 2 8.83 19.68 -18.40
C SER A 2 7.44 20.35 -18.52
N ASP A 3 7.09 21.56 -18.03
CA ASP A 3 7.60 22.46 -16.97
C ASP A 3 6.40 23.00 -16.15
N GLN A 4 5.23 22.34 -16.27
CA GLN A 4 4.03 22.70 -15.51
C GLN A 4 3.76 21.61 -14.49
N VAL A 5 4.44 21.74 -13.35
CA VAL A 5 4.19 20.93 -12.16
C VAL A 5 3.32 21.75 -11.23
N VAL A 6 2.16 21.22 -10.86
CA VAL A 6 1.39 21.78 -9.75
C VAL A 6 1.88 21.13 -8.46
N HIS A 7 2.27 21.96 -7.51
CA HIS A 7 2.66 21.54 -6.18
C HIS A 7 1.51 21.82 -5.21
N VAL A 8 1.02 20.78 -4.55
CA VAL A 8 0.05 20.90 -3.45
C VAL A 8 0.71 20.33 -2.21
N VAL A 9 0.81 21.15 -1.16
CA VAL A 9 1.31 20.71 0.15
C VAL A 9 0.13 20.64 1.10
N VAL A 10 -0.03 19.50 1.76
CA VAL A 10 -1.05 19.27 2.77
C VAL A 10 -0.35 18.89 4.06
N GLU A 11 -0.55 19.69 5.10
CA GLU A 11 -0.15 19.35 6.46
C GLU A 11 -1.37 18.74 7.17
N ALA A 12 -1.17 17.59 7.81
CA ALA A 12 -2.20 16.87 8.52
C ALA A 12 -1.67 16.35 9.85
N SER A 13 -2.56 16.21 10.81
CA SER A 13 -2.27 15.60 12.10
C SER A 13 -3.22 14.42 12.31
N LEU A 14 -2.68 13.27 12.70
CA LEU A 14 -3.47 12.09 13.07
C LEU A 14 -3.56 12.00 14.58
N HIS A 15 -4.79 11.83 15.07
CA HIS A 15 -5.12 11.87 16.49
C HIS A 15 -5.72 10.54 16.97
N THR A 16 -5.59 10.27 18.27
CA THR A 16 -6.38 9.22 18.93
C THR A 16 -7.86 9.65 19.08
N PRO A 17 -8.78 8.75 19.46
CA PRO A 17 -10.18 9.11 19.75
C PRO A 17 -10.34 10.20 20.82
N GLU A 18 -9.38 10.32 21.74
CA GLU A 18 -9.31 11.37 22.77
C GLU A 18 -8.73 12.69 22.24
N ASN A 19 -8.55 12.82 20.93
CA ASN A 19 -8.01 13.99 20.22
C ASN A 19 -6.53 14.31 20.55
N VAL A 20 -5.76 13.31 21.00
CA VAL A 20 -4.31 13.47 21.23
C VAL A 20 -3.57 13.24 19.93
N GLU A 21 -2.79 14.23 19.47
CA GLU A 21 -1.97 14.11 18.26
C GLU A 21 -0.89 13.03 18.45
N LYS A 22 -0.78 12.13 17.48
CA LYS A 22 0.21 11.04 17.49
C LYS A 22 1.12 11.04 16.28
N PHE A 23 0.69 11.61 15.16
CA PHE A 23 1.51 11.73 13.97
C PHE A 23 1.25 13.08 13.32
N LYS A 24 2.32 13.82 13.02
CA LYS A 24 2.28 14.91 12.07
C LYS A 24 2.69 14.37 10.71
N CYS A 25 1.92 14.69 9.70
CA CYS A 25 2.15 14.24 8.34
C CYS A 25 2.21 15.45 7.41
N ARG A 26 3.18 15.44 6.49
CA ARG A 26 3.24 16.38 5.38
C ARG A 26 3.18 15.60 4.08
N TYR A 27 2.18 15.89 3.27
CA TYR A 27 2.01 15.33 1.94
C TYR A 27 2.36 16.39 0.91
N THR A 28 3.32 16.10 0.04
CA THR A 28 3.67 16.95 -1.10
C THR A 28 3.26 16.24 -2.39
N TYR A 29 2.15 16.68 -2.98
CA TYR A 29 1.68 16.20 -4.28
C TYR A 29 2.34 17.03 -5.38
N ARG A 30 3.01 16.36 -6.32
CA ARG A 30 3.56 16.95 -7.54
C ARG A 30 2.79 16.37 -8.73
N ILE A 31 1.97 17.19 -9.37
CA ILE A 31 1.08 16.79 -10.46
C ILE A 31 1.69 17.27 -11.77
N TYR A 32 1.96 16.35 -12.68
CA TYR A 32 2.62 16.61 -13.96
C TYR A 32 1.60 16.62 -15.11
N GLY A 33 1.91 17.35 -16.18
CA GLY A 33 1.09 17.37 -17.40
C GLY A 33 0.94 16.01 -18.10
N SER A 34 1.76 15.01 -17.76
CA SER A 34 1.60 13.62 -18.21
C SER A 34 0.45 12.87 -17.51
N GLY A 35 -0.14 13.44 -16.45
CA GLY A 35 -1.07 12.75 -15.56
C GLY A 35 -0.38 11.97 -14.44
N ASP A 36 0.95 11.95 -14.39
CA ASP A 36 1.69 11.41 -13.24
C ASP A 36 1.48 12.31 -12.02
N VAL A 37 1.31 11.67 -10.85
CA VAL A 37 1.23 12.33 -9.55
C VAL A 37 2.25 11.66 -8.63
N ILE A 38 3.27 12.40 -8.21
CA ILE A 38 4.15 11.93 -7.14
C ILE A 38 3.61 12.42 -5.80
N ILE A 39 3.37 11.48 -4.89
CA ILE A 39 3.02 11.76 -3.50
C ILE A 39 4.25 11.49 -2.66
N ASP A 40 4.76 12.53 -2.04
CA ASP A 40 5.88 12.49 -1.12
C ASP A 40 5.35 12.72 0.29
N VAL A 41 5.72 11.84 1.22
CA VAL A 41 5.09 11.76 2.55
C VAL A 41 6.18 11.76 3.60
N ASP A 42 6.18 12.81 4.42
CA ASP A 42 6.93 12.88 5.67
C ASP A 42 5.99 12.61 6.83
N VAL A 43 6.40 11.73 7.75
CA VAL A 43 5.66 11.35 8.96
C VAL A 43 6.55 11.53 10.16
N ASP A 44 6.11 12.36 11.10
CA ASP A 44 6.74 12.63 12.40
C ASP A 44 5.87 12.06 13.53
N PRO A 45 6.23 10.89 14.08
CA PRO A 45 5.52 10.28 15.20
C PRO A 45 5.78 11.01 16.53
N ALA A 46 4.80 11.01 17.42
CA ALA A 46 4.94 11.50 18.78
C ALA A 46 5.85 10.60 19.63
N ALA A 47 6.56 11.20 20.59
CA ALA A 47 7.55 10.50 21.41
C ALA A 47 6.96 9.47 22.40
N ASP A 48 5.65 9.53 22.66
CA ASP A 48 4.94 8.70 23.64
C ASP A 48 4.20 7.51 23.00
N LEU A 49 4.56 7.15 21.76
CA LEU A 49 4.03 5.96 21.09
C LEU A 49 4.58 4.66 21.69
N PRO A 50 3.86 3.52 21.51
CA PRO A 50 4.38 2.21 21.84
C PRO A 50 5.72 1.92 21.11
N PRO A 51 6.53 0.97 21.59
CA PRO A 51 7.85 0.67 21.00
C PRO A 51 7.85 0.31 19.51
N SER A 52 6.70 -0.11 18.97
CA SER A 52 6.47 -0.41 17.57
C SER A 52 5.04 -0.07 17.14
N ILE A 53 4.84 0.11 15.84
CA ILE A 53 3.55 0.38 15.20
C ILE A 53 3.26 -0.67 14.12
N PRO A 54 1.98 -0.90 13.77
CA PRO A 54 1.62 -1.95 12.82
C PRO A 54 2.12 -1.67 11.40
N ARG A 55 1.95 -0.43 10.90
CA ARG A 55 2.38 -0.03 9.55
C ARG A 55 2.51 1.48 9.39
N ILE A 56 3.25 1.92 8.37
CA ILE A 56 3.24 3.28 7.83
C ILE A 56 2.97 3.16 6.32
N GLY A 57 1.96 3.87 5.83
CA GLY A 57 1.54 3.77 4.43
C GLY A 57 0.42 4.73 4.07
N LEU A 58 -0.08 4.58 2.84
CA LEU A 58 -1.26 5.25 2.32
C LEU A 58 -2.40 4.23 2.19
N LYS A 59 -3.60 4.62 2.62
CA LYS A 59 -4.84 3.88 2.34
C LYS A 59 -5.65 4.66 1.32
N MET A 60 -6.06 3.99 0.25
CA MET A 60 -6.88 4.55 -0.83
C MET A 60 -8.14 3.70 -1.04
N THR A 61 -9.25 4.36 -1.33
CA THR A 61 -10.46 3.69 -1.82
C THR A 61 -10.50 3.83 -3.33
N ILE A 62 -10.44 2.72 -4.04
CA ILE A 62 -10.56 2.65 -5.50
C ILE A 62 -12.00 2.26 -5.83
N PRO A 63 -12.68 2.95 -6.77
CA PRO A 63 -14.03 2.56 -7.19
C PRO A 63 -14.09 1.10 -7.63
N GLY A 64 -15.23 0.44 -7.40
CA GLY A 64 -15.45 -0.91 -7.91
C GLY A 64 -15.30 -1.03 -9.43
N GLY A 65 -14.93 -2.22 -9.92
CA GLY A 65 -14.78 -2.51 -11.35
C GLY A 65 -13.35 -2.43 -11.89
N PHE A 66 -12.37 -2.02 -11.09
CA PHE A 66 -10.94 -2.12 -11.42
C PHE A 66 -10.34 -3.42 -10.88
N GLU A 67 -10.94 -4.54 -11.26
CA GLU A 67 -10.77 -5.84 -10.61
C GLU A 67 -9.43 -6.54 -10.91
N LYS A 68 -8.78 -6.25 -12.03
CA LYS A 68 -7.54 -6.92 -12.42
C LYS A 68 -6.36 -6.28 -11.69
N PHE A 69 -5.83 -7.01 -10.71
CA PHE A 69 -4.66 -6.63 -9.93
C PHE A 69 -3.40 -7.30 -10.48
N THR A 70 -2.41 -6.50 -10.88
CA THR A 70 -1.11 -6.98 -11.39
C THR A 70 0.01 -6.30 -10.62
N TRP A 71 1.06 -7.01 -10.24
CA TRP A 71 2.19 -6.42 -9.54
C TRP A 71 3.52 -7.03 -9.95
N PHE A 72 4.59 -6.23 -9.89
CA PHE A 72 5.97 -6.67 -9.98
C PHE A 72 6.63 -6.61 -8.60
N GLY A 73 6.76 -7.77 -7.97
CA GLY A 73 7.31 -7.91 -6.61
C GLY A 73 7.25 -9.36 -6.17
N ARG A 74 7.14 -9.62 -4.87
CA ARG A 74 7.05 -11.00 -4.36
C ARG A 74 5.66 -11.60 -4.54
N GLY A 75 5.59 -12.86 -4.95
CA GLY A 75 4.32 -13.56 -5.15
C GLY A 75 4.47 -15.04 -5.55
N PRO A 76 3.37 -15.69 -5.99
CA PRO A 76 2.02 -15.11 -6.17
C PRO A 76 1.24 -14.94 -4.85
N HIS A 77 1.57 -15.73 -3.82
CA HIS A 77 0.89 -15.74 -2.53
C HIS A 77 1.28 -14.55 -1.64
N GLU A 78 0.48 -14.31 -0.60
CA GLU A 78 0.77 -13.27 0.41
C GLU A 78 2.11 -13.51 1.12
N ASN A 79 2.79 -12.44 1.47
CA ASN A 79 4.08 -12.49 2.14
C ASN A 79 4.28 -11.24 3.02
N TYR A 80 5.14 -11.37 4.03
CA TYR A 80 5.45 -10.33 5.01
C TYR A 80 6.96 -10.26 5.23
N CYS A 81 7.44 -9.17 5.83
CA CYS A 81 8.88 -8.91 5.94
C CYS A 81 9.69 -10.03 6.65
N ASP A 82 9.04 -10.79 7.54
CA ASP A 82 9.57 -11.95 8.25
C ASP A 82 9.13 -13.32 7.69
N ARG A 83 8.29 -13.32 6.64
CA ARG A 83 7.74 -14.52 5.98
C ARG A 83 7.61 -14.31 4.47
N LYS A 84 8.75 -14.14 3.78
CA LYS A 84 8.78 -13.87 2.32
C LYS A 84 9.71 -14.74 1.48
N GLU A 85 10.52 -15.60 2.09
CA GLU A 85 11.51 -16.42 1.35
C GLU A 85 10.87 -17.43 0.38
N GLY A 86 9.63 -17.86 0.63
CA GLY A 86 8.87 -18.71 -0.29
C GLY A 86 8.30 -17.98 -1.51
N ALA A 87 8.31 -16.64 -1.51
CA ALA A 87 7.72 -15.82 -2.56
C ALA A 87 8.82 -15.22 -3.44
N ALA A 88 8.90 -15.67 -4.69
CA ALA A 88 9.87 -15.20 -5.66
C ALA A 88 9.49 -13.80 -6.19
N VAL A 89 10.47 -13.03 -6.65
CA VAL A 89 10.22 -11.76 -7.33
C VAL A 89 9.86 -12.03 -8.80
N GLY A 90 8.72 -11.51 -9.23
CA GLY A 90 8.20 -11.69 -10.59
C GLY A 90 7.00 -10.79 -10.87
N VAL A 91 6.51 -10.84 -12.10
CA VAL A 91 5.25 -10.18 -12.48
C VAL A 91 4.13 -11.19 -12.28
N TYR A 92 3.18 -10.86 -11.41
CA TYR A 92 2.03 -11.69 -11.07
C TYR A 92 0.74 -10.93 -11.34
N THR A 93 -0.34 -11.66 -11.62
CA THR A 93 -1.67 -11.09 -11.86
C THR A 93 -2.75 -11.98 -11.24
N GLY A 94 -3.84 -11.37 -10.82
CA GLY A 94 -5.07 -12.01 -10.38
C GLY A 94 -6.19 -10.98 -10.26
N THR A 95 -7.37 -11.38 -9.80
CA THR A 95 -8.42 -10.43 -9.42
C THR A 95 -8.21 -9.92 -7.99
N VAL A 96 -8.88 -8.83 -7.60
CA VAL A 96 -8.89 -8.37 -6.20
C VAL A 96 -9.46 -9.44 -5.28
N ASP A 97 -10.54 -10.11 -5.68
CA ASP A 97 -11.13 -11.22 -4.91
C ASP A 97 -10.14 -12.38 -4.68
N GLU A 98 -9.26 -12.67 -5.65
CA GLU A 98 -8.23 -13.70 -5.51
C GLU A 98 -7.11 -13.32 -4.53
N GLN A 99 -7.02 -12.06 -4.10
CA GLN A 99 -6.00 -11.61 -3.14
C GLN A 99 -6.42 -11.84 -1.68
N TYR A 100 -7.69 -12.15 -1.44
CA TYR A 100 -8.19 -12.48 -0.11
C TYR A 100 -7.76 -13.90 0.31
N VAL A 101 -7.22 -14.04 1.53
CA VAL A 101 -6.89 -15.32 2.13
C VAL A 101 -7.92 -15.67 3.21
N PRO A 102 -8.71 -16.75 3.06
CA PRO A 102 -9.83 -17.06 3.96
C PRO A 102 -9.37 -17.74 5.26
N TYR A 103 -8.64 -17.02 6.10
CA TYR A 103 -8.32 -17.45 7.46
C TYR A 103 -9.62 -17.68 8.27
N ILE A 104 -9.67 -18.76 9.07
CA ILE A 104 -10.89 -19.19 9.79
C ILE A 104 -11.50 -18.06 10.63
N LYS A 105 -10.63 -17.36 11.37
CA LYS A 105 -10.93 -16.05 11.94
C LYS A 105 -10.36 -15.01 10.97
N PRO A 106 -11.20 -14.14 10.37
CA PRO A 106 -10.72 -13.02 9.57
C PRO A 106 -9.67 -12.19 10.31
N GLN A 107 -8.64 -11.78 9.58
CA GLN A 107 -7.48 -11.03 10.08
C GLN A 107 -6.71 -10.43 8.90
N GLU A 108 -5.69 -9.61 9.18
CA GLU A 108 -4.78 -9.06 8.16
C GLU A 108 -4.25 -10.16 7.21
N ASN A 109 -4.37 -9.90 5.90
CA ASN A 109 -4.00 -10.86 4.86
C ASN A 109 -3.71 -10.15 3.50
N GLY A 110 -3.14 -10.89 2.55
CA GLY A 110 -3.03 -10.47 1.14
C GLY A 110 -1.84 -9.56 0.82
N ASN A 111 -0.99 -9.22 1.80
CA ASN A 111 0.15 -8.32 1.59
C ASN A 111 1.17 -8.88 0.58
N LYS A 112 1.79 -8.00 -0.22
CA LYS A 112 2.87 -8.30 -1.16
C LYS A 112 4.05 -7.39 -0.88
N THR A 113 5.19 -7.95 -0.50
CA THR A 113 6.41 -7.18 -0.20
C THR A 113 7.34 -7.03 -1.41
N ASP A 114 8.34 -6.14 -1.26
CA ASP A 114 9.35 -5.82 -2.26
C ASP A 114 8.71 -5.48 -3.64
N VAL A 115 7.60 -4.74 -3.63
CA VAL A 115 6.87 -4.39 -4.85
C VAL A 115 7.44 -3.12 -5.47
N ARG A 116 7.78 -3.20 -6.76
CA ARG A 116 8.29 -2.07 -7.55
C ARG A 116 7.13 -1.28 -8.14
N TRP A 117 6.14 -1.98 -8.67
CA TRP A 117 4.91 -1.40 -9.17
C TRP A 117 3.73 -2.37 -9.00
N ALA A 118 2.54 -1.82 -8.89
CA ALA A 118 1.28 -2.53 -8.92
C ALA A 118 0.26 -1.76 -9.77
N SER A 119 -0.74 -2.43 -10.32
CA SER A 119 -1.82 -1.82 -11.09
C SER A 119 -3.16 -2.47 -10.81
N LEU A 120 -4.20 -1.64 -10.83
CA LEU A 120 -5.61 -2.07 -10.84
C LEU A 120 -6.24 -1.57 -12.13
N THR A 121 -6.74 -2.49 -12.97
CA THR A 121 -7.37 -2.16 -14.26
C THR A 121 -8.75 -2.78 -14.38
N ASN A 122 -9.64 -2.13 -15.12
CA ASN A 122 -10.93 -2.70 -15.51
C ASN A 122 -10.78 -3.62 -16.74
N ASP A 123 -11.89 -4.25 -17.14
CA ASP A 123 -11.93 -5.17 -18.29
C ASP A 123 -11.58 -4.52 -19.63
N SER A 124 -11.73 -3.20 -19.72
CA SER A 124 -11.35 -2.44 -20.91
C SER A 124 -9.86 -2.06 -20.93
N GLY A 125 -9.11 -2.32 -19.86
CA GLY A 125 -7.68 -1.98 -19.74
C GLY A 125 -7.38 -0.59 -19.17
N PHE A 126 -8.40 0.18 -18.80
CA PHE A 126 -8.19 1.46 -18.09
C PHE A 126 -7.93 1.21 -16.61
N GLY A 127 -7.06 2.00 -15.98
CA GLY A 127 -6.77 1.78 -14.57
C GLY A 127 -5.80 2.76 -13.93
N LEU A 128 -5.24 2.32 -12.81
CA LEU A 128 -4.26 3.04 -12.01
C LEU A 128 -2.99 2.22 -11.91
N LEU A 129 -1.85 2.85 -12.21
CA LEU A 129 -0.51 2.38 -11.91
C LEU A 129 -0.02 3.03 -10.62
N ILE A 130 0.56 2.22 -9.74
CA ILE A 130 1.25 2.63 -8.54
C ILE A 130 2.71 2.18 -8.67
N VAL A 131 3.66 3.09 -8.50
CA VAL A 131 5.10 2.80 -8.56
C VAL A 131 5.74 3.22 -7.24
N GLY A 132 6.42 2.29 -6.59
CA GLY A 132 7.20 2.55 -5.39
C GLY A 132 8.49 3.31 -5.72
N MET A 133 8.92 4.18 -4.81
CA MET A 133 10.15 4.97 -4.97
C MET A 133 11.08 4.75 -3.76
N PRO A 134 11.79 3.60 -3.63
CA PRO A 134 12.02 2.58 -4.67
C PRO A 134 11.13 1.32 -4.60
N LEU A 135 10.66 0.95 -3.41
CA LEU A 135 9.84 -0.24 -3.17
C LEU A 135 8.73 0.11 -2.19
N ILE A 136 7.64 -0.62 -2.30
CA ILE A 136 6.45 -0.54 -1.44
C ILE A 136 6.02 -1.95 -1.06
N GLU A 137 5.14 -2.04 -0.07
CA GLU A 137 4.27 -3.21 0.14
C GLU A 137 2.85 -2.84 -0.32
N VAL A 138 2.08 -3.80 -0.84
CA VAL A 138 0.72 -3.54 -1.33
C VAL A 138 -0.25 -4.65 -0.99
N SER A 139 -1.50 -4.28 -0.75
CA SER A 139 -2.65 -5.19 -0.64
C SER A 139 -3.89 -4.53 -1.24
N ALA A 140 -4.75 -5.30 -1.90
CA ALA A 140 -6.03 -4.83 -2.43
C ALA A 140 -7.14 -5.78 -2.00
N HIS A 141 -8.23 -5.25 -1.42
CA HIS A 141 -9.35 -6.04 -0.86
C HIS A 141 -10.70 -5.38 -1.10
N HIS A 142 -11.77 -6.19 -1.23
CA HIS A 142 -13.17 -5.72 -1.16
C HIS A 142 -13.69 -5.59 0.28
N TYR A 143 -12.79 -5.48 1.24
CA TYR A 143 -13.08 -5.37 2.68
C TYR A 143 -12.16 -4.28 3.24
N THR A 144 -12.65 -3.48 4.19
CA THR A 144 -11.75 -2.61 4.96
C THR A 144 -11.15 -3.33 6.15
N ILE A 145 -10.16 -2.70 6.77
CA ILE A 145 -9.56 -3.16 8.03
C ILE A 145 -10.64 -3.33 9.10
N GLU A 146 -11.62 -2.43 9.16
CA GLU A 146 -12.72 -2.51 10.13
C GLU A 146 -13.60 -3.74 9.90
N ASP A 147 -13.84 -4.17 8.64
CA ASP A 147 -14.56 -5.43 8.37
C ASP A 147 -13.80 -6.64 8.91
N PHE A 148 -12.48 -6.68 8.68
CA PHE A 148 -11.64 -7.77 9.16
C PHE A 148 -11.53 -7.81 10.68
N GLU A 149 -11.50 -6.65 11.34
CA GLU A 149 -11.43 -6.54 12.80
C GLU A 149 -12.74 -6.98 13.48
N GLU A 150 -13.89 -6.62 12.90
CA GLU A 150 -15.20 -6.94 13.47
C GLU A 150 -15.62 -8.40 13.28
N ALA A 151 -15.26 -9.01 12.13
CA ALA A 151 -15.70 -10.35 11.78
C ALA A 151 -14.98 -11.44 12.59
N LYS A 152 -15.75 -12.39 13.12
CA LYS A 152 -15.22 -13.57 13.84
C LYS A 152 -15.12 -14.80 12.95
N HIS A 153 -15.90 -14.83 11.87
CA HIS A 153 -15.96 -15.92 10.91
C HIS A 153 -16.09 -15.38 9.48
N THR A 154 -15.58 -16.15 8.50
CA THR A 154 -15.52 -15.72 7.10
C THR A 154 -16.88 -15.41 6.48
N TYR A 155 -17.97 -16.05 6.91
CA TYR A 155 -19.32 -15.79 6.39
C TYR A 155 -19.92 -14.45 6.86
N GLU A 156 -19.31 -13.79 7.86
CA GLU A 156 -19.75 -12.50 8.39
C GLU A 156 -19.22 -11.34 7.53
N LEU A 157 -18.15 -11.58 6.77
CA LEU A 157 -17.57 -10.62 5.84
C LEU A 157 -18.54 -10.36 4.68
N LYS A 158 -18.84 -9.08 4.44
CA LYS A 158 -19.68 -8.64 3.33
C LYS A 158 -18.79 -7.94 2.30
N ARG A 159 -18.66 -8.56 1.12
CA ARG A 159 -17.93 -7.99 0.00
C ARG A 159 -18.50 -6.61 -0.31
N ARG A 160 -17.63 -5.60 -0.40
CA ARG A 160 -17.99 -4.24 -0.82
C ARG A 160 -17.77 -4.06 -2.31
N ASP A 161 -18.43 -3.05 -2.87
CA ASP A 161 -18.26 -2.70 -4.28
C ASP A 161 -16.87 -2.09 -4.51
N ASP A 162 -16.47 -1.16 -3.64
CA ASP A 162 -15.16 -0.51 -3.71
C ASP A 162 -14.02 -1.40 -3.22
N ILE A 163 -12.82 -1.06 -3.66
CA ILE A 163 -11.57 -1.74 -3.33
C ILE A 163 -10.79 -0.87 -2.33
N THR A 164 -10.42 -1.45 -1.19
CA THR A 164 -9.45 -0.89 -0.26
C THR A 164 -8.04 -1.26 -0.74
N LEU A 165 -7.28 -0.25 -1.15
CA LEU A 165 -5.88 -0.39 -1.57
C LEU A 165 -4.97 0.19 -0.47
N ASN A 166 -4.09 -0.64 0.07
CA ASN A 166 -3.01 -0.21 0.96
C ASN A 166 -1.69 -0.15 0.16
N ILE A 167 -0.95 0.93 0.34
CA ILE A 167 0.36 1.19 -0.27
C ILE A 167 1.31 1.57 0.85
N ASP A 168 2.09 0.62 1.33
CA ASP A 168 2.88 0.80 2.54
C ASP A 168 4.34 1.08 2.25
N TYR A 169 4.88 2.01 3.03
CA TYR A 169 6.32 2.14 3.18
C TYR A 169 6.89 0.91 3.88
N LYS A 170 6.25 0.52 4.99
CA LYS A 170 6.59 -0.68 5.77
C LYS A 170 5.40 -1.18 6.58
N GLN A 171 5.32 -2.51 6.72
CA GLN A 171 4.46 -3.19 7.68
C GLN A 171 5.29 -4.06 8.62
N SER A 172 4.90 -4.11 9.89
CA SER A 172 5.54 -5.00 10.87
C SER A 172 5.33 -6.47 10.48
N GLY A 173 6.30 -7.31 10.83
CA GLY A 173 6.23 -8.76 10.62
C GLY A 173 5.08 -9.42 11.40
N LEU A 174 4.80 -10.67 11.06
CA LEU A 174 3.73 -11.44 11.68
C LEU A 174 4.14 -12.01 13.05
N GLY A 175 5.38 -12.48 13.17
CA GLY A 175 5.86 -13.24 14.31
C GLY A 175 5.13 -14.58 14.50
N GLY A 176 5.19 -15.10 15.73
CA GLY A 176 4.52 -16.34 16.15
C GLY A 176 3.83 -16.23 17.51
N GLY A 177 3.48 -15.01 17.94
CA GLY A 177 3.05 -14.69 19.31
C GLY A 177 1.77 -15.38 19.80
N SER A 178 1.05 -16.12 18.93
CA SER A 178 -0.06 -16.99 19.34
C SER A 178 0.41 -18.23 20.13
N CYS A 179 1.58 -18.78 19.77
CA CYS A 179 2.24 -19.89 20.45
C CYS A 179 3.71 -19.92 20.03
N GLY A 180 4.52 -19.02 20.59
CA GLY A 180 5.91 -18.85 20.18
C GLY A 180 6.43 -17.45 20.43
N PRO A 181 7.61 -17.11 19.87
CA PRO A 181 8.17 -15.78 19.99
C PRO A 181 7.32 -14.77 19.22
N ASP A 182 7.24 -13.56 19.77
CA ASP A 182 6.69 -12.41 19.05
C ASP A 182 7.60 -12.02 17.88
N THR A 183 7.14 -11.07 17.07
CA THR A 183 7.88 -10.50 15.95
C THR A 183 9.26 -10.02 16.40
N LEU A 184 10.31 -10.49 15.72
CA LEU A 184 11.67 -10.13 16.09
C LEU A 184 11.93 -8.63 15.84
N PRO A 185 12.79 -7.98 16.63
CA PRO A 185 12.98 -6.52 16.57
C PRO A 185 13.33 -5.95 15.18
N GLN A 186 14.04 -6.71 14.33
CA GLN A 186 14.39 -6.28 12.98
C GLN A 186 13.20 -6.23 11.99
N TYR A 187 12.08 -6.86 12.36
CA TYR A 187 10.85 -6.89 11.57
C TYR A 187 9.76 -5.98 12.13
N LEU A 188 10.06 -5.22 13.19
CA LEU A 188 9.15 -4.22 13.75
C LEU A 188 9.34 -2.87 13.07
N VAL A 189 8.23 -2.19 12.78
CA VAL A 189 8.24 -0.77 12.41
C VAL A 189 8.32 0.05 13.69
N LYS A 190 9.40 0.80 13.85
CA LYS A 190 9.58 1.73 14.98
C LYS A 190 8.89 3.06 14.71
N PRO A 191 8.36 3.75 15.74
CA PRO A 191 7.79 5.09 15.60
C PRO A 191 8.89 6.15 15.49
N GLU A 192 9.66 6.10 14.40
CA GLU A 192 10.70 7.08 14.06
C GLU A 192 10.25 7.92 12.85
N HIS A 193 10.89 9.08 12.64
CA HIS A 193 10.62 9.89 11.45
C HIS A 193 10.77 9.03 10.18
N ALA A 194 9.74 9.06 9.33
CA ALA A 194 9.69 8.28 8.11
C ALA A 194 9.39 9.18 6.92
N HIS A 195 10.12 8.94 5.84
CA HIS A 195 9.92 9.61 4.56
C HIS A 195 9.82 8.56 3.45
N PHE A 196 8.77 8.63 2.65
CA PHE A 196 8.59 7.76 1.48
C PHE A 196 7.83 8.48 0.37
N ALA A 197 7.98 7.97 -0.85
CA ALA A 197 7.28 8.50 -2.01
C ALA A 197 6.70 7.39 -2.87
N VAL A 198 5.58 7.70 -3.52
CA VAL A 198 4.93 6.84 -4.51
C VAL A 198 4.53 7.67 -5.71
N ARG A 199 4.59 7.07 -6.90
CA ARG A 199 4.08 7.67 -8.13
C ARG A 199 2.81 6.97 -8.55
N LEU A 200 1.75 7.75 -8.71
CA LEU A 200 0.48 7.33 -9.28
C LEU A 200 0.40 7.79 -10.73
N ARG A 201 -0.17 6.97 -11.60
CA ARG A 201 -0.39 7.33 -13.01
C ARG A 201 -1.60 6.59 -13.56
N PRO A 202 -2.48 7.24 -14.35
CA PRO A 202 -3.50 6.51 -15.10
C PRO A 202 -2.87 5.53 -16.11
N ILE A 203 -3.57 4.43 -16.38
CA ILE A 203 -3.23 3.45 -17.44
C ILE A 203 -4.36 3.48 -18.47
N SER A 204 -3.99 3.53 -19.75
CA SER A 204 -4.86 3.33 -20.89
C SER A 204 -4.68 1.93 -21.50
N PRO A 205 -5.63 1.40 -22.28
CA PRO A 205 -5.61 0.00 -22.77
C PRO A 205 -4.38 -0.38 -23.60
N ASP A 206 -3.80 0.59 -24.32
CA ASP A 206 -2.63 0.39 -25.18
C ASP A 206 -1.29 0.58 -24.43
N GLU A 207 -1.33 0.91 -23.13
CA GLU A 207 -0.15 1.14 -22.32
C GLU A 207 0.22 -0.09 -21.48
N VAL A 208 1.52 -0.38 -21.40
CA VAL A 208 2.05 -1.50 -20.61
C VAL A 208 2.60 -0.98 -19.29
N ALA A 209 2.00 -1.39 -18.17
CA ALA A 209 2.38 -0.99 -16.81
C ALA A 209 3.90 -1.10 -16.54
N ASN A 210 4.52 -2.20 -16.98
CA ASN A 210 5.95 -2.42 -16.81
C ASN A 210 6.81 -1.37 -17.52
N GLU A 211 6.44 -0.94 -18.73
CA GLU A 211 7.19 0.08 -19.47
C GLU A 211 6.94 1.48 -18.91
N LEU A 212 5.70 1.78 -18.53
CA LEU A 212 5.37 3.02 -17.82
C LEU A 212 6.15 3.14 -16.51
N SER A 213 6.29 2.04 -15.75
CA SER A 213 6.98 2.03 -14.45
C SER A 213 8.44 2.48 -14.53
N LYS A 214 9.09 2.29 -15.68
CA LYS A 214 10.50 2.64 -15.91
C LYS A 214 10.71 4.09 -16.36
N GLN A 215 9.64 4.81 -16.70
CA GLN A 215 9.75 6.20 -17.14
C GLN A 215 10.28 7.06 -15.99
N ILE A 216 11.29 7.90 -16.27
CA ILE A 216 11.91 8.77 -15.28
C ILE A 216 11.26 10.15 -15.34
N ILE A 217 10.86 10.67 -14.18
CA ILE A 217 10.42 12.06 -14.04
C ILE A 217 11.66 12.90 -13.75
N VAL A 218 12.18 13.52 -14.81
CA VAL A 218 13.48 14.22 -14.83
C VAL A 218 13.57 15.38 -13.83
N ASP A 219 12.44 16.04 -13.55
CA ASP A 219 12.38 17.21 -12.64
C ASP A 219 12.01 16.84 -11.20
N TYR A 220 11.95 15.54 -10.88
CA TYR A 220 11.78 15.09 -9.48
C TYR A 220 13.10 15.26 -8.73
N VAL A 221 13.25 16.41 -8.07
CA VAL A 221 14.29 16.64 -7.06
C VAL A 221 13.70 16.26 -5.70
N ARG A 222 14.37 15.32 -5.04
CA ARG A 222 14.04 14.83 -3.69
C ARG A 222 14.46 15.84 -2.63
#